data_AF-A0AAN0NAP0-F1
#
_entry.id   AF-A0AAN0NAP0-F1
#
_cell.length_a   1.000
_cell.length_b   1.000
_cell.length_c   1.000
_cell.angle_alpha   90.00
_cell.angle_beta   90.00
_cell.angle_gamma   90.00
#
_symmetry.space_group_name_H-M   'P 1'
#
loop_
_entity.id
_entity.type
_entity.pdbx_description
1 polymer ?
#
loop_
_entity_poly.entity_id
_entity_poly.type
_entity_poly.pdbx_seq_one_letter_code
_entity_poly.pdbx_strand_id
1 'polypeptide(L)'
;MNSDYFNQFLNVEGRTAKERLQALVIKAFSNYGQVSNDVGAEFLKKNPAILVEIFKLTVNQIAPKVEMLLESANADGSLKIKNPKQVAQVMVLLGDTWFSSAMFEDTSANFNVKIDVLIDALNGLGVTIFDEATIKALKR
;
A
#
# COMPACT_ATOMS: atom_id res chain seq x y z
N MET A 1 7.62 5.52 -2.44
CA MET A 1 7.65 4.97 -3.83
C MET A 1 7.65 6.13 -4.84
N ASN A 2 8.31 6.01 -6.01
CA ASN A 2 8.29 7.05 -7.06
C ASN A 2 7.00 6.98 -7.91
N SER A 3 6.57 8.09 -8.51
CA SER A 3 5.38 8.19 -9.38
C SER A 3 5.42 7.23 -10.56
N ASP A 4 6.59 6.95 -11.12
CA ASP A 4 6.77 6.08 -12.29
C ASP A 4 6.45 4.61 -11.98
N TYR A 5 6.65 4.20 -10.73
CA TYR A 5 6.32 2.85 -10.26
C TYR A 5 4.81 2.56 -10.34
N PHE A 6 3.96 3.56 -10.15
CA PHE A 6 2.50 3.38 -10.19
C PHE A 6 1.97 3.32 -11.62
N ASN A 7 2.62 4.02 -12.55
CA ASN A 7 2.13 4.16 -13.93
C ASN A 7 2.03 2.81 -14.65
N GLN A 8 2.91 1.86 -14.33
CA GLN A 8 2.90 0.51 -14.92
C GLN A 8 1.63 -0.30 -14.58
N PHE A 9 0.89 0.09 -13.55
CA PHE A 9 -0.33 -0.59 -13.11
C PHE A 9 -1.61 0.11 -13.56
N LEU A 10 -1.53 1.34 -14.07
CA LEU A 10 -2.73 2.12 -14.40
C LEU A 10 -3.43 1.63 -15.66
N ASN A 11 -2.70 1.18 -16.70
CA ASN A 11 -3.28 0.76 -17.98
C ASN A 11 -2.64 -0.54 -18.47
N VAL A 12 -2.99 -1.67 -17.83
CA VAL A 12 -2.54 -3.00 -18.25
C VAL A 12 -3.67 -3.67 -19.04
N GLU A 13 -3.47 -3.92 -20.33
CA GLU A 13 -4.47 -4.59 -21.18
C GLU A 13 -4.81 -5.98 -20.66
N GLY A 14 -6.09 -6.37 -20.80
CA GLY A 14 -6.57 -7.69 -20.39
C GLY A 14 -6.70 -7.91 -18.88
N ARG A 15 -6.52 -6.88 -18.05
CA ARG A 15 -6.71 -6.96 -16.60
C ARG A 15 -7.80 -6.01 -16.08
N THR A 16 -8.61 -6.52 -15.17
CA THR A 16 -9.57 -5.73 -14.39
C THR A 16 -8.84 -4.71 -13.50
N ALA A 17 -9.55 -3.68 -13.00
CA ALA A 17 -8.97 -2.76 -12.03
C ALA A 17 -8.59 -3.46 -10.72
N LYS A 18 -9.38 -4.45 -10.27
CA LYS A 18 -9.06 -5.30 -9.11
C LYS A 18 -7.70 -6.00 -9.27
N GLU A 19 -7.45 -6.66 -10.41
CA GLU A 19 -6.19 -7.38 -10.66
C GLU A 19 -4.99 -6.42 -10.75
N ARG A 20 -5.18 -5.23 -11.32
CA ARG A 20 -4.17 -4.17 -11.35
C ARG A 20 -3.83 -3.68 -9.93
N LEU A 21 -4.85 -3.46 -9.10
CA LEU A 21 -4.70 -3.05 -7.70
C LEU A 21 -4.00 -4.14 -6.87
N GLN A 22 -4.39 -5.41 -7.05
CA GLN A 22 -3.76 -6.56 -6.41
C GLN A 22 -2.27 -6.65 -6.76
N ALA A 23 -1.91 -6.51 -8.06
CA ALA A 23 -0.52 -6.53 -8.51
C ALA A 23 0.31 -5.38 -7.91
N LEU A 24 -0.26 -4.17 -7.85
CA LEU A 24 0.36 -3.01 -7.21
C LEU A 24 0.67 -3.29 -5.73
N VAL A 25 -0.31 -3.81 -4.99
CA VAL A 25 -0.18 -4.10 -3.56
C VAL A 25 0.83 -5.22 -3.30
N ILE A 26 0.78 -6.30 -4.07
CA ILE A 26 1.79 -7.38 -3.98
C ILE A 26 3.19 -6.80 -4.21
N LYS A 27 3.39 -6.02 -5.27
CA LYS A 27 4.70 -5.44 -5.57
C LYS A 27 5.15 -4.46 -4.49
N ALA A 28 4.22 -3.71 -3.88
CA ALA A 28 4.51 -2.76 -2.81
C ALA A 28 5.07 -3.47 -1.58
N PHE A 29 4.47 -4.59 -1.19
CA PHE A 29 4.86 -5.36 -0.01
C PHE A 29 5.94 -6.42 -0.26
N SER A 30 6.14 -6.87 -1.51
CA SER A 30 7.22 -7.80 -1.87
C SER A 30 8.60 -7.26 -1.49
N ASN A 31 8.77 -5.93 -1.56
CA ASN A 31 10.01 -5.25 -1.21
C ASN A 31 10.14 -4.96 0.30
N TYR A 32 9.05 -5.07 1.06
CA TYR A 32 9.05 -4.80 2.50
C TYR A 32 9.84 -5.87 3.23
N GLY A 33 10.87 -5.49 4.00
CA GLY A 33 11.72 -6.42 4.75
C GLY A 33 12.89 -7.03 3.98
N GLN A 34 13.16 -6.64 2.72
CA GLN A 34 14.49 -6.86 2.13
C GLN A 34 15.43 -5.68 2.37
N VAL A 35 14.87 -4.49 2.61
CA VAL A 35 15.66 -3.30 2.91
C VAL A 35 15.57 -3.05 4.41
N SER A 36 16.54 -3.58 5.16
CA SER A 36 16.85 -3.08 6.51
C SER A 36 17.35 -1.64 6.37
N ASN A 37 16.43 -0.69 6.26
CA ASN A 37 16.73 0.73 6.17
C ASN A 37 17.02 1.30 7.56
N ASP A 38 17.84 0.63 8.39
CA ASP A 38 18.18 1.15 9.72
C ASP A 38 18.83 2.54 9.61
N VAL A 39 19.65 2.76 8.57
CA VAL A 39 20.24 4.07 8.23
C VAL A 39 19.18 5.10 7.84
N GLY A 40 18.17 4.72 7.06
CA GLY A 40 17.07 5.62 6.68
C GLY A 40 16.15 5.93 7.86
N ALA A 41 15.87 4.94 8.70
CA ALA A 41 15.05 5.08 9.89
C ALA A 41 15.71 6.02 10.92
N GLU A 42 17.00 5.85 11.20
CA GLU A 42 17.73 6.76 12.09
C GLU A 42 17.77 8.19 11.54
N PHE A 43 17.98 8.36 10.23
CA PHE A 43 17.97 9.68 9.61
C PHE A 43 16.62 10.39 9.77
N LEU A 44 15.52 9.66 9.56
CA LEU A 44 14.15 10.18 9.73
C LEU A 44 13.84 10.50 11.20
N LYS A 45 14.30 9.66 12.14
CA LYS A 45 14.19 9.91 13.59
C LYS A 45 14.92 11.21 14.00
N LYS A 46 16.09 11.49 13.40
CA LYS A 46 16.86 12.73 13.65
C LYS A 46 16.28 13.97 12.94
N ASN A 47 15.48 13.79 11.90
CA ASN A 47 14.95 14.87 11.05
C ASN A 47 13.43 14.71 10.80
N PRO A 48 12.57 14.83 11.82
CA PRO A 48 11.14 14.53 11.70
C PRO A 48 10.37 15.44 10.74
N ALA A 49 10.88 16.64 10.42
CA ALA A 49 10.29 17.49 9.39
C ALA A 49 10.29 16.82 7.99
N ILE A 50 11.27 15.95 7.72
CA ILE A 50 11.34 15.21 6.46
C ILE A 50 10.21 14.18 6.37
N LEU A 51 9.82 13.56 7.49
CA LEU A 51 8.66 12.64 7.53
C LEU A 51 7.37 13.35 7.11
N VAL A 52 7.18 14.60 7.55
CA VAL A 52 6.01 15.41 7.16
C VAL A 52 5.99 15.65 5.65
N GLU A 53 7.13 15.97 5.05
CA GLU A 53 7.22 16.17 3.60
C GLU A 53 7.01 14.87 2.82
N ILE A 54 7.53 13.74 3.32
CA ILE A 54 7.24 12.42 2.74
C ILE A 54 5.73 12.15 2.78
N PHE A 55 5.05 12.40 3.90
CA PHE A 55 3.60 12.22 3.98
C PHE A 55 2.84 13.11 3.02
N LYS A 56 3.22 14.38 2.88
CA LYS A 56 2.61 15.28 1.91
C LYS A 56 2.80 14.77 0.48
N LEU A 57 4.00 14.33 0.12
CA LEU A 57 4.27 13.76 -1.21
C LEU A 57 3.44 12.50 -1.45
N THR A 58 3.44 11.60 -0.48
CA THR A 58 2.71 10.33 -0.50
C THR A 58 1.20 10.58 -0.67
N VAL A 59 0.61 11.50 0.10
CA VAL A 59 -0.82 11.84 -0.02
C VAL A 59 -1.14 12.61 -1.30
N ASN A 60 -0.29 13.55 -1.75
CA ASN A 60 -0.61 14.41 -2.88
C ASN A 60 -0.27 13.79 -4.25
N GLN A 61 0.66 12.83 -4.30
CA GLN A 61 1.12 12.25 -5.57
C GLN A 61 0.70 10.79 -5.74
N ILE A 62 0.65 10.01 -4.66
CA ILE A 62 0.40 8.57 -4.74
C ILE A 62 -1.08 8.25 -4.48
N ALA A 63 -1.69 8.86 -3.46
CA ALA A 63 -3.11 8.62 -3.17
C ALA A 63 -4.05 8.89 -4.37
N PRO A 64 -3.88 9.95 -5.18
CA PRO A 64 -4.75 10.17 -6.35
C PRO A 64 -4.65 9.04 -7.39
N LYS A 65 -3.48 8.42 -7.56
CA LYS A 65 -3.31 7.30 -8.49
C LYS A 65 -4.00 6.03 -7.99
N VAL A 66 -3.94 5.80 -6.67
CA VAL A 66 -4.68 4.69 -6.04
C VAL A 66 -6.18 4.96 -6.10
N GLU A 67 -6.62 6.19 -5.85
CA GLU A 67 -8.03 6.62 -5.98
C GLU A 67 -8.57 6.29 -7.38
N MET A 68 -7.84 6.65 -8.44
CA MET A 68 -8.22 6.30 -9.82
C MET A 68 -8.42 4.79 -10.04
N LEU A 69 -7.57 3.95 -9.43
CA LEU A 69 -7.72 2.48 -9.51
C LEU A 69 -8.96 1.99 -8.75
N LEU A 70 -9.23 2.56 -7.57
CA LEU A 70 -10.41 2.20 -6.77
C LEU A 70 -11.70 2.65 -7.46
N GLU A 71 -11.72 3.84 -8.06
CA GLU A 71 -12.83 4.32 -8.88
C GLU A 71 -13.05 3.44 -10.11
N SER A 72 -11.97 3.04 -10.78
CA SER A 72 -12.05 2.11 -11.91
C SER A 72 -12.60 0.74 -11.51
N ALA A 73 -12.26 0.25 -10.32
CA ALA A 73 -12.77 -1.02 -9.79
C ALA A 73 -14.25 -0.96 -9.38
N ASN A 74 -14.72 0.22 -8.96
CA ASN A 74 -16.16 0.46 -8.80
C ASN A 74 -16.87 0.50 -10.16
N ALA A 75 -16.26 1.16 -11.15
CA ALA A 75 -16.85 1.35 -12.47
C ALA A 75 -16.95 0.04 -13.28
N ASP A 76 -15.95 -0.83 -13.19
CA ASP A 76 -15.96 -2.16 -13.82
C ASP A 76 -16.72 -3.22 -12.99
N GLY A 77 -17.20 -2.85 -11.80
CA GLY A 77 -17.98 -3.71 -10.90
C GLY A 77 -17.18 -4.77 -10.17
N SER A 78 -15.85 -4.79 -10.30
CA SER A 78 -14.97 -5.77 -9.65
C SER A 78 -14.85 -5.56 -8.13
N LEU A 79 -15.07 -4.33 -7.65
CA LEU A 79 -15.12 -3.98 -6.22
C LEU A 79 -16.32 -3.05 -5.93
N LYS A 80 -16.63 -2.89 -4.64
CA LYS A 80 -17.66 -1.94 -4.15
C LYS A 80 -17.11 -1.15 -2.97
N ILE A 81 -16.56 0.02 -3.26
CA ILE A 81 -15.86 0.90 -2.32
C ILE A 81 -16.66 2.18 -2.18
N LYS A 82 -17.10 2.50 -0.96
CA LYS A 82 -17.98 3.65 -0.68
C LYS A 82 -17.28 5.00 -0.83
N ASN A 83 -16.02 5.09 -0.38
CA ASN A 83 -15.26 6.35 -0.30
C ASN A 83 -13.86 6.19 -0.93
N PRO A 84 -13.74 6.05 -2.26
CA PRO A 84 -12.47 5.73 -2.93
C PRO A 84 -11.31 6.65 -2.54
N LYS A 85 -11.55 7.96 -2.45
CA LYS A 85 -10.56 8.95 -2.05
C LYS A 85 -9.94 8.68 -0.68
N GLN A 86 -10.78 8.55 0.35
CA GLN A 86 -10.31 8.33 1.72
C GLN A 86 -9.69 6.95 1.87
N VAL A 87 -10.24 5.94 1.19
CA VAL A 87 -9.68 4.60 1.18
C VAL A 87 -8.28 4.60 0.54
N ALA A 88 -8.08 5.33 -0.56
CA ALA A 88 -6.76 5.49 -1.18
C ALA A 88 -5.74 6.15 -0.23
N GLN A 89 -6.13 7.22 0.46
CA GLN A 89 -5.28 7.89 1.46
C GLN A 89 -4.87 6.93 2.57
N VAL A 90 -5.83 6.17 3.12
CA VAL A 90 -5.55 5.15 4.15
C VAL A 90 -4.61 4.08 3.62
N MET A 91 -4.89 3.49 2.44
CA MET A 91 -4.05 2.46 1.83
C MET A 91 -2.60 2.88 1.70
N VAL A 92 -2.38 4.10 1.18
CA VAL A 92 -1.03 4.61 0.94
C VAL A 92 -0.32 4.92 2.26
N LEU A 93 -1.00 5.51 3.25
CA LEU A 93 -0.40 5.76 4.57
C LEU A 93 0.00 4.46 5.28
N LEU A 94 -0.88 3.44 5.25
CA LEU A 94 -0.57 2.14 5.84
C LEU A 94 0.61 1.46 5.14
N GLY A 95 0.65 1.50 3.81
CA GLY A 95 1.75 0.92 3.03
C GLY A 95 3.10 1.63 3.25
N ASP A 96 3.13 2.97 3.23
CA ASP A 96 4.39 3.74 3.29
C ASP A 96 4.91 3.89 4.73
N THR A 97 4.02 3.87 5.73
CA THR A 97 4.35 4.24 7.12
C THR A 97 4.31 3.08 8.10
N TRP A 98 3.27 2.24 8.04
CA TRP A 98 2.99 1.30 9.13
C TRP A 98 4.02 0.18 9.23
N PHE A 99 4.60 -0.22 8.11
CA PHE A 99 5.59 -1.29 8.06
C PHE A 99 7.04 -0.76 8.19
N SER A 100 7.23 0.56 8.27
CA SER A 100 8.54 1.20 8.36
C SER A 100 9.15 1.05 9.76
N SER A 101 10.42 0.60 9.82
CA SER A 101 11.19 0.52 11.07
C SER A 101 11.48 1.88 11.70
N ALA A 102 11.33 2.97 10.94
CA ALA A 102 11.39 4.33 11.47
C ALA A 102 10.24 4.63 12.44
N MET A 103 9.08 3.97 12.24
CA MET A 103 7.84 4.22 12.97
C MET A 103 7.54 3.12 13.99
N PHE A 104 7.84 1.86 13.66
CA PHE A 104 7.61 0.71 14.52
C PHE A 104 8.80 -0.26 14.47
N GLU A 105 9.41 -0.52 15.61
CA GLU A 105 10.49 -1.51 15.74
C GLU A 105 9.86 -2.91 15.83
N ASP A 106 9.63 -3.55 14.68
CA ASP A 106 8.97 -4.85 14.60
C ASP A 106 9.93 -6.02 14.36
N THR A 107 9.52 -7.17 14.90
CA THR A 107 10.09 -8.48 14.55
C THR A 107 9.40 -9.05 13.32
N SER A 108 10.00 -10.07 12.67
CA SER A 108 9.35 -10.79 11.56
C SER A 108 8.00 -11.41 11.96
N ALA A 109 7.82 -11.82 13.22
CA ALA A 109 6.54 -12.34 13.71
C ALA A 109 5.45 -11.24 13.72
N ASN A 110 5.81 -10.00 14.05
CA ASN A 110 4.88 -8.87 13.99
C ASN A 110 4.53 -8.48 12.54
N PHE A 111 5.41 -8.73 11.57
CA PHE A 111 5.14 -8.43 10.16
C PHE A 111 3.92 -9.19 9.63
N ASN A 112 3.86 -10.51 9.86
CA ASN A 112 2.72 -11.32 9.41
C ASN A 112 1.41 -10.90 10.08
N VAL A 113 1.45 -10.55 11.37
CA VAL A 113 0.29 -10.03 12.10
C VAL A 113 -0.16 -8.69 11.49
N LYS A 114 0.76 -7.80 11.14
CA LYS A 114 0.43 -6.54 10.45
C LYS A 114 -0.19 -6.77 9.08
N ILE A 115 0.27 -7.78 8.33
CA ILE A 115 -0.35 -8.18 7.06
C ILE A 115 -1.79 -8.65 7.30
N ASP A 116 -2.05 -9.47 8.31
CA ASP A 116 -3.40 -9.92 8.64
C ASP A 116 -4.33 -8.75 8.99
N VAL A 117 -3.87 -7.84 9.87
CA VAL A 117 -4.64 -6.65 10.25
C VAL A 117 -4.87 -5.71 9.05
N LEU A 118 -3.88 -5.57 8.17
CA LEU A 118 -4.03 -4.78 6.95
C LEU A 118 -5.12 -5.38 6.05
N ILE A 119 -5.11 -6.70 5.86
CA ILE A 119 -6.12 -7.40 5.04
C ILE A 119 -7.51 -7.17 5.62
N ASP A 120 -7.68 -7.35 6.94
CA ASP A 120 -8.96 -7.14 7.62
C ASP A 120 -9.46 -5.70 7.47
N ALA A 121 -8.58 -4.72 7.66
CA ALA A 121 -8.90 -3.31 7.50
C ALA A 121 -9.33 -2.98 6.06
N LEU A 122 -8.60 -3.47 5.06
CA LEU A 122 -8.89 -3.22 3.65
C LEU A 122 -10.18 -3.93 3.19
N ASN A 123 -10.42 -5.16 3.67
CA ASN A 123 -11.68 -5.88 3.45
C ASN A 123 -12.87 -5.11 4.04
N GLY A 124 -12.72 -4.57 5.26
CA GLY A 124 -13.73 -3.72 5.89
C GLY A 124 -14.04 -2.42 5.12
N LEU A 125 -13.08 -1.94 4.32
CA LEU A 125 -13.23 -0.79 3.44
C LEU A 125 -13.73 -1.15 2.02
N GLY A 126 -13.99 -2.43 1.74
CA GLY A 126 -14.47 -2.92 0.45
C GLY A 126 -13.36 -3.25 -0.56
N VAL A 127 -12.10 -3.27 -0.14
CA VAL A 127 -10.93 -3.58 -0.98
C VAL A 127 -10.56 -5.07 -0.83
N THR A 128 -11.39 -5.94 -1.37
CA THR A 128 -11.27 -7.41 -1.26
C THR A 128 -10.35 -8.02 -2.32
N ILE A 129 -9.07 -7.65 -2.28
CA ILE A 129 -8.05 -8.01 -3.27
C ILE A 129 -7.12 -9.17 -2.84
N PHE A 130 -7.17 -9.61 -1.59
CA PHE A 130 -6.24 -10.60 -1.05
C PHE A 130 -6.86 -12.00 -1.06
N ASP A 131 -6.52 -12.79 -2.08
CA ASP A 131 -6.79 -14.23 -2.10
C ASP A 131 -5.69 -15.04 -1.40
N GLU A 132 -5.90 -16.35 -1.21
CA GLU A 132 -4.92 -17.23 -0.56
C GLU A 132 -3.54 -17.17 -1.22
N ALA A 133 -3.49 -17.09 -2.56
CA ALA A 133 -2.23 -17.01 -3.31
C ALA A 133 -1.47 -15.72 -2.99
N THR A 134 -2.19 -14.60 -2.89
CA THR A 134 -1.67 -13.29 -2.51
C THR A 134 -1.15 -13.29 -1.09
N ILE A 135 -1.94 -13.83 -0.15
CA ILE A 135 -1.55 -13.92 1.26
C ILE A 135 -0.26 -14.74 1.39
N LYS A 136 -0.18 -15.87 0.68
CA LYS A 136 1.02 -16.72 0.65
C LYS A 136 2.23 -16.01 0.06
N ALA A 137 2.05 -15.14 -0.94
CA ALA A 137 3.14 -14.34 -1.52
C ALA A 137 3.62 -13.21 -0.60
N LEU A 138 2.77 -12.75 0.33
CA LEU A 138 3.07 -11.63 1.25
C LEU A 138 3.70 -12.07 2.57
N LYS A 139 3.23 -13.20 3.14
CA LYS A 139 3.70 -13.68 4.45
C LYS A 139 5.11 -14.29 4.38
N ARG A 140 5.85 -14.22 5.49
CA ARG A 140 7.25 -14.67 5.61
C ARG A 140 7.46 -15.59 6.80
#